data_AF-A0A4Y2MFA7-F1
#
_entry.id   AF-A0A4Y2MFA7-F1
#
_cell.length_a   1.000
_cell.length_b   1.000
_cell.length_c   1.000
_cell.angle_alpha   90.00
_cell.angle_beta   90.00
_cell.angle_gamma   90.00
#
_symmetry.space_group_name_H-M   'P 1'
#
loop_
_entity.id
_entity.type
_entity.pdbx_description
1 polymer ?
#
loop_
_entity_poly.entity_id
_entity_poly.type
_entity_poly.pdbx_seq_one_letter_code
_entity_poly.pdbx_strand_id
1 'polypeptide(L)'
;YGQCSSSTNITSNPPVSLANLLVLRGRDSEVADPELLHKPSLPYASWVPSALRLKMWIHGSPFLPYDRTAVLANNGQLSASCVDVAVAKAWKLFSYKA
;
A
#
# COMPACT_ATOMS: atom_id res chain seq x y z
N TYR A 1 2.42 -10.24 6.94
CA TYR A 1 1.54 -9.15 7.43
C TYR A 1 0.12 -9.47 6.99
N GLY A 2 -0.82 -9.44 7.95
CA GLY A 2 -2.11 -10.15 7.87
C GLY A 2 -2.91 -9.86 6.61
N GLN A 3 -3.19 -10.91 5.83
CA GLN A 3 -4.17 -10.82 4.75
C GLN A 3 -5.56 -10.82 5.36
N CYS A 4 -6.29 -9.73 5.19
CA CYS A 4 -7.73 -9.70 5.40
C CYS A 4 -8.39 -10.33 4.19
N SER A 5 -8.35 -11.66 4.12
CA SER A 5 -8.95 -12.41 3.04
C SER A 5 -10.47 -12.41 3.22
N SER A 6 -11.17 -11.55 2.48
CA SER A 6 -12.60 -11.71 2.27
C SER A 6 -12.81 -12.83 1.26
N SER A 7 -13.30 -13.99 1.68
CA SER A 7 -13.81 -15.03 0.79
C SER A 7 -15.19 -14.60 0.26
N THR A 8 -15.21 -13.62 -0.63
CA THR A 8 -16.41 -13.25 -1.39
C THR A 8 -16.02 -12.92 -2.82
N ASN A 9 -16.55 -13.71 -3.74
CA ASN A 9 -16.52 -13.45 -5.18
C ASN A 9 -17.01 -12.02 -5.51
N ILE A 10 -16.47 -11.49 -6.62
CA ILE A 10 -16.92 -10.32 -7.42
C ILE A 10 -16.35 -8.94 -7.03
N THR A 11 -15.22 -8.56 -7.64
CA THR A 11 -15.20 -7.61 -8.79
C THR A 11 -13.88 -7.79 -9.56
N SER A 12 -13.97 -7.68 -10.88
CA SER A 12 -12.99 -8.12 -11.89
C SER A 12 -11.70 -7.29 -12.01
N ASN A 13 -11.43 -6.36 -11.07
CA ASN A 13 -10.33 -5.41 -11.19
C ASN A 13 -9.35 -5.54 -10.02
N PRO A 14 -8.04 -5.54 -10.28
CA PRO A 14 -7.04 -5.50 -9.21
C PRO A 14 -7.21 -4.22 -8.37
N PRO A 15 -6.96 -4.29 -7.05
CA PRO A 15 -7.10 -3.14 -6.16
C PRO A 15 -6.17 -2.02 -6.64
N VAL A 16 -6.72 -0.80 -6.76
CA VAL A 16 -5.95 0.35 -7.24
C VAL A 16 -5.36 1.14 -6.07
N SER A 17 -4.18 1.69 -6.30
CA SER A 17 -3.49 2.59 -5.36
C SER A 17 -3.93 4.03 -5.60
N LEU A 18 -3.93 4.84 -4.53
CA LEU A 18 -4.17 6.27 -4.59
C LEU A 18 -2.85 7.03 -4.59
N ALA A 19 -1.99 6.76 -3.61
CA ALA A 19 -0.70 7.41 -3.48
C ALA A 19 0.30 6.47 -2.80
N ASN A 20 1.55 6.56 -3.22
CA ASN A 20 2.66 5.80 -2.66
C ASN A 20 3.76 6.74 -2.17
N LEU A 21 4.35 6.38 -1.03
CA LEU A 21 5.55 7.00 -0.50
C LEU A 21 6.65 5.94 -0.40
N LEU A 22 7.71 6.11 -1.19
CA LEU A 22 8.93 5.32 -1.07
C LEU A 22 9.91 6.06 -0.16
N VAL A 23 10.31 5.43 0.94
CA VAL A 23 11.37 5.93 1.82
C VAL A 23 12.59 5.05 1.67
N LEU A 24 13.67 5.61 1.15
CA LEU A 24 14.97 4.98 1.01
C LEU A 24 15.92 5.54 2.06
N ARG A 25 16.62 4.67 2.78
CA ARG A 25 17.64 5.09 3.74
C ARG A 25 18.89 4.24 3.65
N GLY A 26 20.02 4.82 4.03
CA GLY A 26 21.30 4.13 4.12
C GLY A 26 22.25 4.40 2.97
N ARG A 27 23.30 3.60 2.87
CA ARG A 27 24.39 3.84 1.91
C ARG A 27 23.91 3.70 0.47
N ASP A 28 24.32 4.63 -0.41
CA ASP A 28 24.01 4.65 -1.84
C ASP A 28 22.49 4.73 -2.14
N SER A 29 21.70 5.25 -1.19
CA SER A 29 20.24 5.38 -1.30
C SER A 29 19.80 6.32 -2.44
N GLU A 30 20.67 7.26 -2.80
CA GLU A 30 20.54 8.22 -3.89
C GLU A 30 20.75 7.63 -5.28
N VAL A 31 21.41 6.47 -5.37
CA VAL A 31 21.68 5.76 -6.64
C VAL A 31 20.59 4.73 -6.94
N ALA A 32 19.62 4.56 -6.03
CA ALA A 32 18.53 3.63 -6.20
C ALA A 32 17.55 4.11 -7.29
N ASP A 33 17.21 3.21 -8.20
CA ASP A 33 16.31 3.48 -9.32
C ASP A 33 14.83 3.30 -8.90
N PRO A 34 14.00 4.37 -8.88
CA PRO A 34 12.58 4.27 -8.57
C PRO A 34 11.70 3.95 -9.78
N GLU A 35 12.27 3.73 -10.97
CA GLU A 35 11.53 3.46 -12.22
C GLU A 35 10.53 2.31 -12.06
N LEU A 36 10.88 1.27 -11.29
CA LEU A 36 10.02 0.11 -11.04
C LEU A 36 8.65 0.49 -10.43
N LEU A 37 8.59 1.55 -9.63
CA LEU A 37 7.37 2.04 -9.00
C LEU A 37 6.62 3.09 -9.84
N HIS A 38 7.29 3.65 -10.84
CA HIS A 38 6.68 4.50 -11.87
C HIS A 38 6.07 3.68 -13.01
N LYS A 39 6.33 2.37 -13.07
CA LYS A 39 5.82 1.51 -14.15
C LYS A 39 4.28 1.51 -14.21
N PRO A 40 3.70 1.48 -15.43
CA PRO A 40 2.26 1.35 -15.65
C PRO A 40 1.62 0.09 -15.02
N SER A 41 2.44 -0.88 -14.62
CA SER A 41 2.00 -2.12 -13.98
C SER A 41 1.41 -1.91 -12.59
N LEU A 42 1.66 -0.78 -11.93
CA LEU A 42 1.01 -0.40 -10.68
C LEU A 42 -0.29 0.35 -11.01
N PRO A 43 -1.47 -0.25 -10.76
CA PRO A 43 -2.73 0.39 -11.10
C PRO A 43 -3.01 1.51 -10.09
N TYR A 44 -3.04 2.75 -10.58
CA TYR A 44 -3.49 3.91 -9.80
C TYR A 44 -4.92 4.28 -10.20
N ALA A 45 -5.68 4.85 -9.26
CA ALA A 45 -6.99 5.38 -9.58
C ALA A 45 -6.90 6.47 -10.67
N SER A 46 -7.77 6.39 -11.67
CA SER A 46 -7.74 7.24 -12.87
C SER A 46 -7.89 8.74 -12.56
N TRP A 47 -8.60 9.07 -11.49
CA TRP A 47 -8.83 10.44 -11.04
C TRP A 47 -7.64 11.02 -10.27
N VAL A 48 -6.62 10.23 -9.92
CA VAL A 48 -5.42 10.73 -9.22
C VAL A 48 -4.44 11.33 -10.24
N PRO A 49 -4.05 12.61 -10.09
CA PRO A 49 -3.01 13.23 -10.91
C PRO A 49 -1.69 12.46 -10.85
N SER A 50 -1.03 12.26 -11.99
CA SER A 50 0.23 11.50 -12.07
C SER A 50 1.31 12.02 -11.13
N ALA A 51 1.40 13.34 -10.97
CA ALA A 51 2.36 14.01 -10.07
C ALA A 51 2.17 13.69 -8.58
N LEU A 52 1.02 13.16 -8.18
CA LEU A 52 0.70 12.84 -6.78
C LEU A 52 0.73 11.33 -6.48
N ARG A 53 0.97 10.50 -7.50
CA ARG A 53 0.90 9.03 -7.38
C ARG A 53 2.05 8.44 -6.58
N LEU A 54 3.25 8.99 -6.72
CA LEU A 54 4.45 8.50 -6.05
C LEU A 54 5.30 9.67 -5.56
N LYS A 55 5.66 9.62 -4.27
CA LYS A 55 6.66 10.50 -3.68
C LYS A 55 7.81 9.65 -3.17
N MET A 56 9.03 10.18 -3.25
CA MET A 56 10.22 9.51 -2.76
C MET A 56 10.94 10.39 -1.73
N TRP A 57 11.33 9.78 -0.61
CA TRP A 57 12.18 10.36 0.42
C TRP A 57 13.47 9.57 0.51
N ILE A 58 14.60 10.27 0.47
CA ILE A 58 15.93 9.67 0.52
C ILE A 58 16.66 10.21 1.74
N HIS A 59 17.30 9.32 2.50
CA HIS A 59 18.05 9.68 3.69
C HIS A 59 19.35 8.86 3.79
N GLY A 60 20.50 9.48 3.52
CA GLY A 60 21.79 8.77 3.48
C GLY A 60 22.24 8.13 4.79
N SER A 61 21.68 8.52 5.95
CA SER A 61 21.95 7.82 7.20
C SER A 61 21.17 6.50 7.26
N PRO A 62 21.84 5.38 7.62
CA PRO A 62 21.18 4.10 7.82
C PRO A 62 20.16 4.15 8.96
N PHE A 63 19.23 3.20 8.92
CA PHE A 63 18.28 2.94 10.00
C PHE A 63 18.68 1.57 10.59
N LEU A 64 19.23 1.60 11.80
CA LEU A 64 19.84 0.46 12.50
C LEU A 64 18.95 -0.81 12.46
N PRO A 65 19.51 -2.04 12.41
CA PRO A 65 20.88 -2.46 12.10
C PRO A 65 21.17 -2.62 10.59
N TYR A 66 20.31 -2.06 9.73
CA TYR A 66 20.37 -2.29 8.30
C TYR A 66 21.16 -1.19 7.59
N ASP A 67 22.15 -1.60 6.79
CA ASP A 67 22.96 -0.70 5.97
C ASP A 67 22.13 0.05 4.92
N ARG A 68 21.05 -0.58 4.45
CA ARG A 68 20.09 -0.04 3.48
C ARG A 68 18.68 -0.48 3.86
N THR A 69 17.73 0.45 3.82
CA THR A 69 16.31 0.16 4.03
C THR A 69 15.47 0.81 2.95
N ALA A 70 14.45 0.09 2.50
CA ALA A 70 13.43 0.58 1.60
C ALA A 70 12.06 0.29 2.22
N VAL A 71 11.28 1.34 2.42
CA VAL A 71 9.91 1.24 2.95
C VAL A 71 8.97 1.81 1.91
N LEU A 72 8.02 0.99 1.47
CA LEU A 72 6.91 1.43 0.62
C LEU A 72 5.66 1.59 1.48
N ALA A 73 5.25 2.82 1.73
CA ALA A 73 3.96 3.12 2.32
C ALA A 73 2.93 3.33 1.20
N ASN A 74 1.98 2.42 1.10
CA ASN A 74 0.91 2.47 0.11
C ASN A 74 -0.40 2.96 0.74
N ASN A 75 -1.01 3.97 0.12
CA ASN A 75 -2.39 4.33 0.34
C ASN A 75 -3.22 3.80 -0.84
N GLY A 76 -3.97 2.71 -0.63
CA GLY A 76 -4.75 2.07 -1.67
C GLY A 76 -5.94 1.31 -1.11
N GLN A 77 -6.70 0.69 -2.00
CA GLN A 77 -7.97 0.03 -1.64
C GLN A 77 -7.81 -1.28 -0.87
N LEU A 78 -6.58 -1.77 -0.69
CA LEU A 78 -6.31 -3.01 0.06
C LEU A 78 -6.79 -2.96 1.52
N SER A 79 -6.83 -1.77 2.15
CA SER A 79 -7.32 -1.63 3.52
C SER A 79 -8.84 -1.73 3.62
N ALA A 80 -9.57 -1.47 2.53
CA ALA A 80 -11.04 -1.51 2.53
C ALA A 80 -11.56 -2.91 2.86
N SER A 81 -10.92 -3.96 2.33
CA SER A 81 -11.31 -5.35 2.61
C SER A 81 -11.18 -5.72 4.09
N CYS A 82 -10.20 -5.18 4.80
CA CYS A 82 -10.08 -5.37 6.25
C CYS A 82 -11.26 -4.76 7.00
N VAL A 83 -11.70 -3.57 6.57
CA VAL A 83 -12.86 -2.89 7.15
C VAL A 83 -14.13 -3.69 6.84
N ASP A 84 -14.32 -4.13 5.60
CA ASP A 84 -15.47 -4.93 5.20
C ASP A 84 -15.59 -6.22 6.03
N VAL A 85 -14.48 -6.93 6.22
CA VAL A 85 -14.44 -8.14 7.07
C VAL A 85 -14.78 -7.82 8.52
N ALA A 86 -14.26 -6.72 9.07
CA ALA A 86 -14.54 -6.31 10.45
C ALA A 86 -16.02 -5.94 10.62
N VAL A 87 -16.58 -5.16 9.68
CA VAL A 87 -18.00 -4.76 9.68
C VAL A 87 -18.92 -5.96 9.50
N ALA A 88 -18.59 -6.89 8.60
CA ALA A 88 -19.38 -8.12 8.40
C ALA A 88 -19.43 -8.98 9.68
N LYS A 89 -18.29 -9.10 10.39
CA LYS A 89 -18.24 -9.80 11.68
C LYS A 89 -19.06 -9.07 12.75
N ALA A 90 -18.91 -7.75 12.85
CA ALA A 90 -19.68 -6.95 13.80
C ALA A 90 -21.19 -7.06 13.55
N TRP A 91 -21.60 -6.98 12.29
CA TRP A 91 -23.00 -7.14 11.88
C TRP A 91 -23.56 -8.52 12.23
N LYS A 92 -22.76 -9.57 12.04
CA LYS A 92 -23.15 -10.95 12.40
C LYS A 92 -23.36 -11.09 13.91
N LEU A 93 -22.47 -10.55 14.74
CA LEU A 93 -22.61 -10.56 16.20
C LEU A 93 -23.86 -9.77 16.64
N PHE A 94 -24.04 -8.57 16.08
CA PHE A 94 -25.22 -7.74 16.32
C PHE A 94 -26.53 -8.47 15.98
N SER A 95 -26.57 -9.14 14.82
CA SER A 95 -27.75 -9.90 14.36
C SER A 95 -28.08 -11.07 15.28
N TYR A 96 -27.08 -11.65 15.95
CA TYR A 96 -27.26 -12.73 16.92
C TYR A 96 -27.58 -12.24 18.34
N LYS A 97 -27.69 -10.92 18.56
CA LYS A 97 -27.81 -10.32 19.91
C LYS A 97 -26.72 -10.83 20.88
N ALA A 98 -25.52 -11.13 20.33
CA ALA A 98 -24.37 -11.61 21.08
C ALA A 98 -23.57 -10.47 21.72
#